data_AF-X1TZJ4-F1
#
_entry.id   AF-X1TZJ4-F1
#
_cell.length_a   1.000
_cell.length_b   1.000
_cell.length_c   1.000
_cell.angle_alpha   90.00
_cell.angle_beta   90.00
_cell.angle_gamma   90.00
#
_symmetry.space_group_name_H-M   'P 1'
#
loop_
_entity.id
_entity.type
_entity.pdbx_description
1 polymer ?
#
loop_
_entity_poly.entity_id
_entity_poly.type
_entity_poly.pdbx_seq_one_letter_code
_entity_poly.pdbx_strand_id
1 'polypeptide(L)' 'MIEKRRYCIDVVMQIEAAESALHGVAEIILKNHLETCVLKAFRSKDLDERMQKVNELIDLYRKVHSR' A
#
# COMPACT_ATOMS: atom_id res chain seq x y z
N MET A 1 -18.71 15.32 10.46
CA MET A 1 -19.78 15.16 9.44
C MET A 1 -21.03 14.55 10.03
N ILE A 2 -20.90 13.45 10.77
CA ILE A 2 -21.99 12.77 11.51
C ILE A 2 -22.63 13.66 12.58
N GLU A 3 -21.82 14.26 13.47
CA GLU A 3 -22.31 15.15 14.53
C GLU A 3 -23.11 16.35 14.00
N LYS A 4 -22.74 16.82 12.80
CA LYS A 4 -23.41 17.91 12.08
C LYS A 4 -24.60 17.44 11.24
N ARG A 5 -24.99 16.16 11.34
CA ARG A 5 -26.10 15.53 10.59
C ARG A 5 -26.06 15.81 9.08
N ARG A 6 -24.87 15.79 8.47
CA ARG A 6 -24.73 15.93 7.00
C ARG A 6 -25.41 14.78 6.28
N TYR A 7 -25.88 15.03 5.06
CA TYR A 7 -26.55 14.03 4.22
C TYR A 7 -25.67 12.78 4.05
N CYS A 8 -26.24 11.60 4.20
CA CYS A 8 -25.48 10.35 4.26
C CYS A 8 -24.62 10.12 3.02
N ILE A 9 -25.13 10.47 1.83
CA ILE A 9 -24.40 10.31 0.57
C ILE A 9 -23.15 11.20 0.55
N ASP A 10 -23.22 12.42 1.10
CA ASP A 10 -22.03 13.27 1.24
C ASP A 10 -20.97 12.62 2.13
N VAL A 11 -21.40 11.97 3.22
CA VAL A 11 -20.47 11.31 4.13
C VAL A 11 -19.81 10.12 3.45
N VAL A 12 -20.57 9.32 2.69
CA VAL A 12 -20.02 8.24 1.88
C VAL A 12 -19.02 8.78 0.86
N MET A 13 -19.35 9.84 0.11
CA MET A 13 -18.40 10.45 -0.83
C MET A 13 -17.11 10.92 -0.16
N GLN A 14 -17.17 11.40 1.09
CA GLN A 14 -15.98 11.79 1.83
C GLN A 14 -15.16 10.61 2.35
N ILE A 15 -15.82 9.48 2.65
CA ILE A 15 -15.13 8.22 2.95
C ILE A 15 -14.37 7.74 1.70
N GLU A 16 -15.03 7.67 0.55
CA GLU A 16 -14.40 7.28 -0.72
C GLU A 16 -13.21 8.19 -1.08
N ALA A 17 -13.33 9.50 -0.84
CA ALA A 17 -12.24 10.45 -1.05
C ALA A 17 -11.05 10.16 -0.12
N ALA A 18 -11.30 9.84 1.15
CA ALA A 18 -10.26 9.47 2.10
C ALA A 18 -9.59 8.14 1.72
N GLU A 19 -10.36 7.13 1.32
CA GLU A 19 -9.82 5.85 0.85
C GLU A 19 -8.95 6.03 -0.40
N SER A 20 -9.40 6.83 -1.36
CA SER A 20 -8.63 7.17 -2.57
C SER A 20 -7.30 7.86 -2.24
N ALA A 21 -7.32 8.81 -1.29
CA ALA A 21 -6.10 9.47 -0.83
C ALA A 21 -5.14 8.47 -0.14
N LEU A 22 -5.67 7.57 0.68
CA LEU A 22 -4.87 6.53 1.34
C LEU A 22 -4.26 5.54 0.34
N HIS A 23 -4.98 5.18 -0.74
CA HIS A 23 -4.42 4.38 -1.82
C HIS A 23 -3.23 5.07 -2.50
N GLY A 24 -3.33 6.37 -2.79
CA GLY A 24 -2.22 7.15 -3.35
C GLY A 24 -1.00 7.19 -2.42
N VAL A 25 -1.22 7.34 -1.10
CA VAL A 25 -0.12 7.28 -0.11
C VAL A 25 0.52 5.89 -0.06
N ALA A 26 -0.29 4.83 -0.11
CA ALA A 26 0.21 3.46 -0.14
C ALA A 26 1.08 3.20 -1.39
N GLU A 27 0.69 3.72 -2.56
CA GLU A 27 1.48 3.63 -3.78
C GLU A 27 2.85 4.31 -3.64
N ILE A 28 2.89 5.53 -3.08
CA ILE A 28 4.15 6.27 -2.85
C ILE A 28 5.07 5.47 -1.92
N ILE A 29 4.53 4.91 -0.83
CA ILE A 29 5.31 4.11 0.12
C ILE A 29 5.85 2.85 -0.55
N LEU A 30 5.01 2.14 -1.32
CA LEU A 30 5.42 0.93 -2.02
C LEU A 30 6.52 1.23 -3.04
N LYS A 31 6.36 2.29 -3.84
CA LYS A 31 7.39 2.73 -4.80
C LYS A 31 8.73 2.98 -4.11
N ASN A 32 8.73 3.74 -3.01
CA ASN A 32 9.95 4.01 -2.25
C ASN A 32 10.59 2.72 -1.70
N HIS A 33 9.78 1.75 -1.22
CA HIS A 33 10.29 0.46 -0.76
C HIS A 33 10.94 -0.35 -1.89
N LEU A 34 10.36 -0.35 -3.09
CA LEU A 34 10.92 -1.01 -4.27
C LEU A 34 12.26 -0.39 -4.68
N GLU A 35 12.33 0.95 -4.73
CA GLU A 35 13.53 1.69 -5.15
C GLU A 35 14.69 1.60 -4.15
N THR A 36 14.40 1.36 -2.86
CA THR A 36 15.40 1.33 -1.80
C THR A 36 15.70 -0.09 -1.31
N CYS A 37 14.76 -0.73 -0.62
CA CYS A 37 14.95 -2.03 0.02
C CYS A 37 15.09 -3.15 -0.99
N VAL A 38 14.18 -3.21 -1.97
CA VAL A 38 14.17 -4.31 -2.95
C VAL A 38 15.34 -4.16 -3.92
N LEU A 39 15.54 -2.98 -4.51
CA LEU A 39 16.66 -2.75 -5.43
C LEU A 39 18.02 -3.01 -4.77
N LYS A 40 18.17 -2.70 -3.48
CA LYS A 40 19.39 -3.03 -2.72
C LYS A 40 19.59 -4.54 -2.58
N ALA A 41 18.56 -5.29 -2.19
CA ALA A 41 18.64 -6.75 -2.08
C ALA A 41 18.97 -7.40 -3.44
N PHE A 42 18.38 -6.92 -4.54
CA PHE A 42 18.65 -7.44 -5.89
C PHE A 42 20.08 -7.18 -6.39
N ARG A 43 20.77 -6.18 -5.83
CA ARG A 43 22.19 -5.93 -6.10
C ARG A 43 23.12 -6.79 -5.24
N SER A 44 22.59 -7.48 -4.23
CA SER A 44 23.38 -8.36 -3.38
C SER A 44 23.68 -9.67 -4.11
N LYS A 45 24.78 -10.33 -3.70
CA LYS A 45 25.14 -11.67 -4.21
C LYS A 45 24.39 -12.78 -3.46
N ASP A 46 23.67 -12.43 -2.40
CA ASP A 46 22.94 -13.37 -1.56
C ASP A 46 21.61 -13.73 -2.23
N LEU A 47 21.39 -15.01 -2.50
CA LEU A 47 20.14 -15.49 -3.10
C LEU A 47 19.00 -15.49 -2.08
N ASP A 48 19.28 -15.76 -0.81
CA ASP A 48 18.26 -15.83 0.24
C ASP A 48 17.71 -14.44 0.55
N GLU A 49 18.57 -13.42 0.58
CA GLU A 49 18.16 -12.01 0.74
C GLU A 49 17.21 -11.57 -0.39
N ARG A 50 17.52 -11.95 -1.64
CA ARG A 50 16.67 -11.65 -2.80
C ARG A 50 15.33 -12.36 -2.71
N MET A 51 15.33 -13.65 -2.37
CA MET A 51 14.12 -14.44 -2.23
C MET A 51 13.24 -13.94 -1.08
N GLN A 52 13.84 -13.51 0.03
CA GLN A 52 13.11 -12.91 1.15
C GLN A 52 12.34 -11.67 0.71
N LYS A 53 12.95 -10.77 -0.08
CA LYS A 53 12.27 -9.57 -0.60
C LYS A 53 11.18 -9.89 -1.61
N VAL A 54 11.35 -10.91 -2.44
CA VAL A 54 10.28 -11.38 -3.34
C VAL A 54 9.07 -11.91 -2.55
N ASN A 55 9.31 -12.72 -1.52
CA ASN A 55 8.25 -13.27 -0.69
C ASN A 55 7.49 -12.16 0.08
N GLU A 56 8.20 -11.15 0.58
CA GLU A 56 7.60 -9.97 1.21
C GLU A 56 6.60 -9.26 0.27
N LEU A 57 6.96 -9.09 -1.01
CA LEU A 57 6.06 -8.48 -2.00
C LEU A 57 4.85 -9.36 -2.33
N ILE A 58 5.03 -10.69 -2.42
CA ILE A 58 3.93 -11.63 -2.65
C ILE A 58 2.94 -11.60 -1.47
N ASP A 59 3.45 -11.59 -0.24
CA ASP A 59 2.61 -11.54 0.95
C ASP A 59 1.88 -10.20 1.09
N LEU A 60 2.54 -9.08 0.73
CA LEU A 60 1.88 -7.79 0.64
C LEU A 60 0.75 -7.80 -0.40
N TYR A 61 1.02 -8.31 -1.60
CA TYR A 61 0.02 -8.41 -2.68
C TYR A 61 -1.21 -9.19 -2.21
N ARG A 62 -1.01 -10.34 -1.56
CA ARG A 62 -2.10 -11.15 -0.99
C ARG A 62 -2.91 -10.37 0.03
N LYS A 63 -2.28 -9.70 1.01
CA LYS A 63 -2.98 -8.94 2.05
C LYS A 63 -3.81 -7.78 1.52
N VAL A 64 -3.32 -7.13 0.46
CA VAL A 64 -3.99 -5.96 -0.14
C VAL A 64 -5.15 -6.38 -1.05
N HIS A 65 -5.04 -7.52 -1.73
CA HIS A 65 -6.04 -8.00 -2.69
C HIS A 65 -6.95 -9.13 -2.18
N SER A 66 -6.82 -9.54 -0.92
CA SER A 66 -7.69 -10.56 -0.30
C SER A 66 -9.02 -10.00 0.24
N ARG A 67 -9.53 -8.91 -0.33
CA ARG A 67 -10.88 -8.40 -0.05
C ARG A 67 -11.84 -8.86 -1.14
#